data_AF-A0A925HIQ5-F1
#
_entry.id   AF-A0A925HIQ5-F1
#
_cell.length_a   1.000
_cell.length_b   1.000
_cell.length_c   1.000
_cell.angle_alpha   90.00
_cell.angle_beta   90.00
_cell.angle_gamma   90.00
#
_symmetry.space_group_name_H-M   'P 1'
#
loop_
_entity.id
_entity.type
_entity.pdbx_description
1 polymer ?
#
loop_
_entity_poly.entity_id
_entity_poly.type
_entity_poly.pdbx_seq_one_letter_code
_entity_poly.pdbx_strand_id
1 'polypeptide(L)'
;MPPARTETPTRTHLRWWFYFAMIGGLLAAYALGALQGEFQPAILTVSAGAAAGWVAWCLFSDRARGRLRCPRCGYDTSGNREADLTCPECGKTVRSKRGFQRTKRHWRRAVVGALPLLIGVGMWGHLMAKKHGWGRVLPDVVLAAIAPMDGKRLFHELEERLAEEKTGPVSEWIAQLRVRATLTPESKNWTDAAYLLPYGEMGRFQKQLIAGLSSTDPNVAEMAAGRLIETPLSNDARAALVQAATRGEKWVIEVAPEINLVEAAPALEQIVRSSESVYVRTMALGALVQLRPAPAGLAEAFLAAFNDPESRMRHGGAVMILQPECAVDTESPAALCGSFCQGLSEATPRASSISWARGNEGQTPASPCLGL
;
A
#
# COMPACT_ATOMS: atom_id res chain seq x y z
N MET A 1 9.05 -4.12 78.69
CA MET A 1 10.11 -4.73 77.86
C MET A 1 9.51 -5.12 76.52
N PRO A 2 9.94 -4.55 75.39
CA PRO A 2 9.49 -5.01 74.07
C PRO A 2 10.05 -6.41 73.80
N PRO A 3 9.28 -7.33 73.19
CA PRO A 3 9.75 -8.68 72.89
C PRO A 3 10.92 -8.62 71.91
N ALA A 4 11.98 -9.37 72.21
CA ALA A 4 13.13 -9.54 71.33
C ALA A 4 12.66 -10.04 69.96
N ARG A 5 12.82 -9.21 68.93
CA ARG A 5 12.51 -9.59 67.55
C ARG A 5 13.51 -10.66 67.12
N THR A 6 13.02 -11.89 66.94
CA THR A 6 13.76 -12.93 66.24
C THR A 6 13.85 -12.54 64.78
N GLU A 7 15.01 -12.04 64.35
CA GLU A 7 15.32 -11.86 62.93
C GLU A 7 15.23 -13.23 62.27
N THR A 8 14.19 -13.46 61.46
CA THR A 8 14.04 -14.69 60.68
C THR A 8 15.05 -14.65 59.53
N PRO A 9 16.12 -15.48 59.52
CA PRO A 9 17.21 -15.38 58.53
C PRO A 9 16.83 -15.85 57.11
N THR A 10 15.56 -16.19 56.85
CA THR A 10 15.23 -17.15 55.79
C THR A 10 14.83 -16.53 54.45
N ARG A 11 14.56 -15.22 54.35
CA ARG A 11 14.09 -14.60 53.10
C ARG A 11 15.16 -13.99 52.20
N THR A 12 16.35 -13.69 52.72
CA THR A 12 17.45 -13.09 51.94
C THR A 12 18.23 -14.14 51.15
N HIS A 13 18.52 -15.31 51.75
CA HIS A 13 19.28 -16.37 51.08
C HIS A 13 18.53 -17.01 49.89
N LEU A 14 17.22 -17.23 50.02
CA LEU A 14 16.41 -17.79 48.92
C LEU A 14 16.45 -16.90 47.67
N ARG A 15 16.52 -15.57 47.85
CA ARG A 15 16.57 -14.62 46.75
C ARG A 15 17.88 -14.73 45.97
N TRP A 16 19.01 -14.86 46.66
CA TRP A 16 20.32 -14.99 46.02
C TRP A 16 20.46 -16.29 45.22
N TRP A 17 19.91 -17.41 45.72
CA TRP A 17 19.89 -18.66 44.97
C TRP A 17 19.15 -18.56 43.63
N PHE A 18 18.00 -17.87 43.60
CA PHE A 18 17.29 -17.60 42.33
C PHE A 18 18.13 -16.75 41.37
N TYR A 19 18.89 -15.75 41.86
CA TYR A 19 19.79 -14.96 41.00
C TYR A 19 20.89 -15.83 40.38
N PHE A 20 21.56 -16.65 41.19
CA PHE A 20 22.65 -17.50 40.69
C PHE A 20 22.16 -18.57 39.72
N ALA A 21 21.02 -19.22 40.01
CA ALA A 21 20.44 -20.22 39.11
C ALA A 21 20.06 -19.61 37.76
N MET A 22 19.46 -18.41 37.76
CA MET A 22 19.04 -17.75 36.52
C MET A 22 20.21 -17.20 35.71
N ILE A 23 21.20 -16.55 36.36
CA ILE A 23 22.40 -16.05 35.67
C ILE A 23 23.26 -17.22 35.17
N GLY A 24 23.43 -18.26 35.99
CA GLY A 24 24.15 -19.47 35.61
C GLY A 24 23.48 -20.19 34.44
N GLY A 25 22.14 -20.29 34.45
CA GLY A 25 21.38 -20.86 33.33
C GLY A 25 21.53 -20.06 32.03
N LEU A 26 21.48 -18.73 32.11
CA LEU A 26 21.70 -17.84 30.95
C LEU A 26 23.12 -17.97 30.37
N LEU A 27 24.14 -17.98 31.23
CA LEU A 27 25.53 -18.14 30.80
C LEU A 27 25.81 -19.53 30.22
N ALA A 28 25.26 -20.58 30.82
CA ALA A 28 25.36 -21.94 30.30
C ALA A 28 24.68 -22.07 28.93
N ALA A 29 23.47 -21.54 28.77
CA ALA A 29 22.75 -21.56 27.49
C ALA A 29 23.50 -20.78 26.40
N TYR A 30 24.09 -19.63 26.75
CA TYR A 30 24.93 -18.86 25.83
C TYR A 30 26.20 -19.61 25.42
N ALA A 31 26.90 -20.23 26.38
CA ALA A 31 28.10 -21.01 26.12
C ALA A 31 27.80 -22.25 25.24
N LEU A 32 26.69 -22.95 25.49
CA LEU A 32 26.26 -24.08 24.66
C LEU A 32 25.88 -23.63 23.23
N GLY A 33 25.17 -22.51 23.08
CA GLY A 33 24.83 -21.97 21.76
C GLY A 33 26.06 -21.55 20.94
N ALA A 34 27.09 -21.03 21.61
CA ALA A 34 28.36 -20.69 20.97
C ALA A 34 29.13 -21.93 20.47
N LEU A 35 28.98 -23.08 21.14
CA LEU A 35 29.68 -24.31 20.77
C LEU A 35 29.04 -25.05 19.58
N GLN A 36 27.73 -24.88 19.34
CA GLN A 36 27.02 -25.67 18.32
C GLN A 36 26.95 -25.01 16.94
N GLY A 37 27.38 -23.75 16.77
CA GLY A 37 27.38 -23.05 15.47
C GLY A 37 25.99 -22.73 14.90
N GLU A 38 24.96 -23.45 15.33
CA GLU A 38 23.56 -23.18 15.05
C GLU A 38 22.93 -22.48 16.25
N PHE A 39 22.76 -21.17 16.14
CA PHE A 39 22.00 -20.40 17.11
C PHE A 39 20.52 -20.84 17.05
N GLN A 40 20.16 -21.82 17.88
CA GLN A 40 18.78 -22.30 18.00
C GLN A 40 17.89 -21.13 18.44
N PRO A 41 16.92 -20.68 17.63
CA PRO A 41 16.02 -19.58 17.99
C PRO A 41 15.28 -19.86 19.30
N ALA A 42 15.11 -21.13 19.68
CA ALA A 42 14.56 -21.55 20.96
C ALA A 42 15.32 -20.99 22.17
N ILE A 43 16.66 -20.94 22.14
CA ILE A 43 17.46 -20.44 23.28
C ILE A 43 17.25 -18.93 23.46
N LEU A 44 17.21 -18.18 22.36
CA LEU A 44 16.91 -16.74 22.39
C LEU A 44 15.49 -16.47 22.89
N THR A 45 14.51 -17.24 22.43
CA THR A 45 13.11 -17.09 22.87
C THR A 45 12.95 -17.39 24.36
N VAL A 46 13.56 -18.47 24.86
CA VAL A 46 13.49 -18.83 26.29
C VAL A 46 14.21 -17.81 27.16
N SER A 47 15.40 -17.36 26.76
CA SER A 47 16.16 -16.36 27.52
C SER A 47 15.47 -14.98 27.52
N ALA A 48 14.93 -14.55 26.38
CA ALA A 48 14.13 -13.33 26.30
C ALA A 48 12.86 -13.42 27.15
N GLY A 49 12.17 -14.56 27.13
CA GLY A 49 11.00 -14.82 27.97
C GLY A 49 11.34 -14.77 29.47
N ALA A 50 12.45 -15.39 29.89
CA ALA A 50 12.93 -15.36 31.26
C ALA A 50 13.29 -13.93 31.71
N ALA A 51 14.02 -13.18 30.87
CA ALA A 51 14.38 -11.80 31.15
C ALA A 51 13.14 -10.88 31.22
N ALA A 52 12.19 -11.03 30.30
CA ALA A 52 10.93 -10.28 30.31
C ALA A 52 10.09 -10.61 31.56
N GLY A 53 9.98 -11.90 31.91
CA GLY A 53 9.33 -12.37 33.14
C GLY A 53 9.98 -11.80 34.40
N TRP A 54 11.31 -11.72 34.43
CA TRP A 54 12.06 -11.10 35.51
C TRP A 54 11.79 -9.60 35.64
N VAL A 55 11.80 -8.86 34.52
CA VAL A 55 11.49 -7.43 34.50
C VAL A 55 10.05 -7.20 34.98
N ALA A 56 9.09 -7.98 34.46
CA ALA A 56 7.70 -7.92 34.87
C ALA A 56 7.56 -8.22 36.38
N TRP A 57 8.22 -9.25 36.88
CA TRP A 57 8.25 -9.56 38.31
C TRP A 57 8.79 -8.39 39.13
N CYS A 58 9.93 -7.81 38.74
CA CYS A 58 10.53 -6.67 39.45
C CYS A 58 9.64 -5.41 39.48
N LEU A 59 8.78 -5.24 38.47
CA LEU A 59 7.86 -4.11 38.36
C LEU A 59 6.51 -4.36 39.05
N PHE A 60 6.04 -5.62 39.10
CA PHE A 60 4.67 -5.95 39.50
C PHE A 60 4.54 -6.86 40.74
N SER A 61 5.62 -7.46 41.25
CA SER A 61 5.55 -8.45 42.35
C SER A 61 5.01 -7.86 43.67
N ASP A 62 5.26 -6.58 43.94
CA ASP A 62 4.92 -5.93 45.23
C ASP A 62 3.81 -4.87 45.06
N ARG A 63 2.67 -5.31 44.51
CA ARG A 63 1.46 -4.49 44.40
C ARG A 63 0.80 -4.35 45.78
N ALA A 64 0.39 -3.13 46.14
CA ALA A 64 -0.12 -2.84 47.48
C ALA A 64 -1.40 -3.62 47.88
N ARG A 65 -2.20 -4.15 46.93
CA ARG A 65 -3.42 -4.95 47.18
C ARG A 65 -4.30 -4.40 48.32
N GLY A 66 -4.47 -3.08 48.39
CA GLY A 66 -5.26 -2.39 49.42
C GLY A 66 -4.59 -2.22 50.79
N ARG A 67 -3.39 -2.78 51.01
CA ARG A 67 -2.65 -2.65 52.27
C ARG A 67 -1.82 -1.35 52.27
N LEU A 68 -1.81 -0.66 53.40
CA LEU A 68 -0.97 0.52 53.62
C LEU A 68 0.44 0.04 53.96
N ARG A 69 1.40 0.23 53.05
CA ARG A 69 2.81 -0.15 53.27
C ARG A 69 3.72 1.05 53.08
N CYS A 70 4.75 1.17 53.92
CA CYS A 70 5.74 2.21 53.74
C CYS A 70 6.51 2.01 52.41
N PRO A 71 6.59 3.03 51.52
CA PRO A 71 7.26 2.87 50.22
C PRO A 71 8.78 2.69 50.32
N ARG A 72 9.40 2.95 51.49
CA ARG A 72 10.83 2.76 51.74
C ARG A 72 11.12 1.36 52.27
N CYS A 73 10.65 1.02 53.47
CA CYS A 73 10.94 -0.26 54.10
C CYS A 73 9.96 -1.39 53.72
N GLY A 74 8.72 -1.08 53.33
CA GLY A 74 7.67 -2.07 53.06
C GLY A 74 6.87 -2.50 54.30
N TYR A 75 7.11 -1.88 55.46
CA TYR A 75 6.38 -2.16 56.70
C TYR A 75 4.88 -1.86 56.55
N ASP A 76 4.03 -2.76 57.06
CA ASP A 76 2.58 -2.62 57.02
C ASP A 76 2.13 -1.62 58.10
N THR A 77 1.62 -0.47 57.66
CA THR A 77 1.16 0.61 58.54
C THR A 77 -0.35 0.58 58.78
N SER A 78 -1.03 -0.53 58.45
CA SER A 78 -2.47 -0.67 58.69
C SER A 78 -2.87 -0.54 60.17
N GLY A 79 -1.95 -0.84 61.09
CA GLY A 79 -2.18 -0.70 62.54
C GLY A 79 -1.88 0.69 63.14
N ASN A 80 -1.29 1.62 62.38
CA ASN A 80 -1.03 2.96 62.89
C ASN A 80 -2.32 3.80 62.85
N ARG A 81 -2.72 4.36 64.00
CA ARG A 81 -3.88 5.26 64.10
C ARG A 81 -3.73 6.42 63.12
N GLU A 82 -4.85 6.85 62.56
CA GLU A 82 -4.97 7.67 61.35
C GLU A 82 -4.24 9.04 61.33
N ALA A 83 -3.69 9.48 62.46
CA ALA A 83 -3.05 10.78 62.62
C ALA A 83 -1.59 10.81 62.13
N ASP A 84 -0.86 9.70 62.22
CA ASP A 84 0.60 9.72 61.97
C ASP A 84 0.95 9.25 60.56
N LEU A 85 1.26 10.21 59.68
CA LEU A 85 1.80 9.97 58.35
C LEU A 85 3.29 9.57 58.34
N THR A 86 3.82 9.14 59.49
CA THR A 86 5.23 8.78 59.71
C THR A 86 5.36 7.28 59.92
N CYS A 87 6.23 6.63 59.13
CA CYS A 87 6.50 5.20 59.32
C CYS A 87 7.32 4.97 60.60
N PRO A 88 6.87 4.09 61.52
CA PRO A 88 7.54 3.88 62.82
C PRO A 88 8.89 3.15 62.70
N GLU A 89 9.09 2.37 61.62
CA GLU A 89 10.35 1.61 61.42
C GLU A 89 11.46 2.44 60.79
N CYS A 90 11.15 3.24 59.75
CA CYS A 90 12.18 3.92 58.95
C CYS A 90 12.12 5.45 59.05
N GLY A 91 11.21 6.00 59.86
CA GLY A 91 11.01 7.44 60.05
C GLY A 91 10.51 8.18 58.81
N LYS A 92 10.17 7.49 57.70
CA LYS A 92 9.72 8.16 56.48
C LYS A 92 8.33 8.77 56.69
N THR A 93 8.27 10.11 56.64
CA THR A 93 7.05 10.90 56.54
C THR A 93 6.53 10.89 55.09
N VAL A 94 5.23 10.62 54.93
CA VAL A 94 4.55 10.61 53.64
C VAL A 94 3.54 11.75 53.60
N ARG A 95 3.40 12.45 52.48
CA ARG A 95 2.49 13.62 52.40
C ARG A 95 1.00 13.27 52.47
N SER A 96 0.61 12.02 52.25
CA SER A 96 -0.79 11.58 52.25
C SER A 96 -0.94 10.07 52.47
N LYS A 97 -2.12 9.63 52.94
CA LYS A 97 -2.46 8.20 53.08
C LYS A 97 -2.28 7.42 51.77
N ARG A 98 -2.57 8.05 50.62
CA ARG A 98 -2.34 7.45 49.27
C ARG A 98 -0.88 7.12 48.99
N GLY A 99 0.07 7.83 49.62
CA GLY A 99 1.49 7.53 49.44
C GLY A 99 1.93 6.19 50.04
N PHE A 100 1.18 5.66 51.02
CA PHE A 100 1.37 4.30 51.55
C PHE A 100 0.78 3.20 50.66
N GLN A 101 -0.04 3.56 49.67
CA GLN A 101 -0.60 2.60 48.70
C GLN A 101 0.27 2.49 47.44
N ARG A 102 1.38 3.24 47.36
CA ARG A 102 2.22 3.29 46.16
C ARG A 102 3.01 1.99 46.01
N THR A 103 2.85 1.32 44.86
CA THR A 103 3.59 0.12 44.48
C THR A 103 5.11 0.35 44.56
N LYS A 104 5.83 -0.50 45.29
CA LYS A 104 7.29 -0.46 45.37
C LYS A 104 7.87 -1.14 44.14
N ARG A 105 8.32 -0.33 43.16
CA ARG A 105 8.96 -0.83 41.94
C ARG A 105 10.46 -0.97 42.17
N HIS A 106 11.02 -2.13 41.88
CA HIS A 106 12.45 -2.39 42.02
C HIS A 106 13.23 -2.00 40.76
N TRP A 107 13.24 -0.71 40.41
CA TRP A 107 13.83 -0.20 39.16
C TRP A 107 15.26 -0.67 38.91
N ARG A 108 16.13 -0.68 39.92
CA ARG A 108 17.52 -1.17 39.76
C ARG A 108 17.58 -2.62 39.26
N ARG A 109 16.71 -3.49 39.77
CA ARG A 109 16.65 -4.91 39.37
C ARG A 109 16.00 -5.07 38.00
N ALA A 110 14.99 -4.24 37.70
CA ALA A 110 14.38 -4.20 36.38
C ALA A 110 15.39 -3.76 35.31
N VAL A 111 16.22 -2.75 35.58
CA VAL A 111 17.29 -2.30 34.67
C VAL A 111 18.32 -3.41 34.42
N VAL A 112 18.76 -4.11 35.47
CA VAL A 112 19.70 -5.25 35.33
C VAL A 112 19.11 -6.38 34.49
N GLY A 113 17.79 -6.64 34.57
CA GLY A 113 17.14 -7.63 33.71
C GLY A 113 16.86 -7.14 32.28
N ALA A 114 16.57 -5.84 32.12
CA ALA A 114 16.24 -5.25 30.82
C ALA A 114 17.49 -5.04 29.95
N LEU A 115 18.64 -4.71 30.55
CA LEU A 115 19.85 -4.39 29.80
C LEU A 115 20.34 -5.57 28.93
N PRO A 116 20.47 -6.82 29.43
CA PRO A 116 20.82 -7.96 28.58
C PRO A 116 19.80 -8.24 27.48
N LEU A 117 18.50 -8.04 27.77
CA LEU A 117 17.44 -8.20 26.78
C LEU A 117 17.62 -7.20 25.63
N LEU A 118 17.87 -5.93 25.95
CA LEU A 118 18.11 -4.88 24.96
C LEU A 118 19.38 -5.14 24.14
N ILE A 119 20.46 -5.58 24.78
CA ILE A 119 21.72 -5.95 24.09
C ILE A 119 21.47 -7.13 23.15
N GLY A 120 20.78 -8.17 23.60
CA GLY A 120 20.47 -9.35 22.79
C GLY A 120 19.62 -9.01 21.57
N VAL A 121 18.54 -8.24 21.76
CA VAL A 121 17.68 -7.76 20.66
C VAL A 121 18.46 -6.86 19.70
N GLY A 122 19.31 -5.98 20.22
CA GLY A 122 20.16 -5.09 19.41
C GLY A 122 21.19 -5.86 18.57
N MET A 123 21.87 -6.85 19.16
CA MET A 123 22.84 -7.69 18.43
C MET A 123 22.16 -8.55 17.37
N TRP A 124 21.02 -9.17 17.69
CA TRP A 124 20.24 -9.95 16.72
C TRP A 124 19.76 -9.07 15.57
N GLY A 125 19.21 -7.89 15.89
CA GLY A 125 18.80 -6.89 14.90
C GLY A 125 19.98 -6.44 14.03
N HIS A 126 21.16 -6.21 14.60
CA HIS A 126 22.34 -5.85 13.82
C HIS A 126 22.76 -6.95 12.84
N LEU A 127 22.76 -8.22 13.28
CA LEU A 127 23.09 -9.36 12.41
C LEU A 127 22.07 -9.55 11.29
N MET A 128 20.78 -9.42 11.60
CA MET A 128 19.71 -9.50 10.61
C MET A 128 19.78 -8.34 9.61
N ALA A 129 20.04 -7.12 10.10
CA ALA A 129 20.23 -5.94 9.25
C ALA A 129 21.42 -6.11 8.29
N LYS A 130 22.52 -6.73 8.74
CA LYS A 130 23.70 -6.98 7.90
C LYS A 130 23.45 -8.05 6.84
N LYS A 131 22.70 -9.11 7.18
CA LYS A 131 22.44 -10.24 6.26
C LYS A 131 21.31 -9.96 5.27
N HIS A 132 20.23 -9.33 5.71
CA HIS A 132 19.01 -9.17 4.92
C HIS A 132 18.62 -7.71 4.68
N GLY A 133 19.43 -6.75 5.12
CA GLY A 133 19.08 -5.34 5.10
C GLY A 133 18.29 -4.93 6.34
N TRP A 134 18.41 -3.66 6.70
CA TRP A 134 17.80 -3.10 7.91
C TRP A 134 16.26 -3.06 7.85
N GLY A 135 15.68 -2.99 6.65
CA GLY A 135 14.23 -3.09 6.44
C GLY A 135 13.66 -4.36 7.07
N ARG A 136 14.40 -5.48 7.02
CA ARG A 136 13.92 -6.74 7.61
C ARG A 136 13.81 -6.76 9.13
N VAL A 137 14.42 -5.81 9.81
CA VAL A 137 14.44 -5.77 11.28
C VAL A 137 13.27 -4.95 11.81
N LEU A 138 12.71 -4.06 10.99
CA LEU A 138 11.63 -3.21 11.43
C LEU A 138 10.31 -3.99 11.56
N PRO A 139 9.52 -3.71 12.61
CA PRO A 139 8.12 -4.11 12.64
C PRO A 139 7.36 -3.50 11.44
N ASP A 140 6.37 -4.20 10.90
CA ASP A 140 5.66 -3.77 9.68
C ASP A 140 4.98 -2.42 9.85
N VAL A 141 4.52 -2.09 11.06
CA VAL A 141 3.95 -0.78 11.40
C VAL A 141 4.98 0.34 11.21
N VAL A 142 6.22 0.12 11.67
CA VAL A 142 7.30 1.11 11.55
C VAL A 142 7.74 1.20 10.10
N LEU A 143 7.83 0.07 9.41
CA LEU A 143 8.20 0.02 8.01
C LEU A 143 7.13 0.72 7.13
N ALA A 144 5.84 0.52 7.39
CA ALA A 144 4.75 1.23 6.72
C ALA A 144 4.76 2.75 6.99
N ALA A 145 5.12 3.16 8.20
CA ALA A 145 5.22 4.57 8.56
C ALA A 145 6.42 5.27 7.89
N ILE A 146 7.54 4.58 7.71
CA ILE A 146 8.79 5.15 7.18
C ILE A 146 8.94 4.94 5.66
N ALA A 147 8.27 3.93 5.07
CA ALA A 147 8.36 3.61 3.65
C ALA A 147 8.19 4.84 2.73
N PRO A 148 7.23 5.77 2.96
CA PRO A 148 7.09 6.97 2.13
C PRO A 148 8.34 7.85 2.09
N MET A 149 9.17 7.82 3.13
CA MET A 149 10.35 8.69 3.27
C MET A 149 11.62 8.11 2.66
N ASP A 150 11.78 6.78 2.66
CA ASP A 150 13.03 6.11 2.25
C ASP A 150 13.05 5.67 0.76
N GLY A 151 11.92 5.83 0.06
CA GLY A 151 11.79 5.49 -1.36
C GLY A 151 11.61 4.00 -1.63
N LYS A 152 11.95 3.54 -2.85
CA LYS A 152 11.56 2.23 -3.40
C LYS A 152 12.01 1.00 -2.59
N ARG A 153 13.10 1.11 -1.82
CA ARG A 153 13.70 -0.05 -1.15
C ARG A 153 12.85 -0.59 0.00
N LEU A 154 12.36 0.27 0.90
CA LEU A 154 11.46 -0.16 1.97
C LEU A 154 10.08 -0.55 1.42
N PHE A 155 9.63 0.07 0.34
CA PHE A 155 8.39 -0.32 -0.32
C PHE A 155 8.45 -1.75 -0.85
N HIS A 156 9.52 -2.13 -1.53
CA HIS A 156 9.68 -3.50 -2.00
C HIS A 156 9.77 -4.52 -0.86
N GLU A 157 10.47 -4.20 0.23
CA GLU A 157 10.51 -5.08 1.41
C GLU A 157 9.11 -5.24 2.03
N LEU A 158 8.33 -4.15 2.11
CA LEU A 158 6.96 -4.20 2.58
C LEU A 158 6.06 -5.04 1.67
N GLU A 159 6.25 -4.94 0.36
CA GLU A 159 5.51 -5.72 -0.64
C GLU A 159 5.86 -7.19 -0.58
N GLU A 160 7.15 -7.54 -0.45
CA GLU A 160 7.60 -8.92 -0.28
C GLU A 160 6.93 -9.54 0.95
N ARG A 161 6.91 -8.82 2.09
CA ARG A 161 6.24 -9.27 3.31
C ARG A 161 4.74 -9.41 3.16
N LEU A 162 4.08 -8.46 2.53
CA LEU A 162 2.63 -8.51 2.30
C LEU A 162 2.25 -9.62 1.31
N ALA A 163 3.12 -9.93 0.35
CA ALA A 163 2.91 -11.03 -0.59
C ALA A 163 3.10 -12.40 0.10
N GLU A 164 4.03 -12.49 1.05
CA GLU A 164 4.24 -13.68 1.89
C GLU A 164 3.10 -13.87 2.90
N GLU A 165 2.64 -12.78 3.52
CA GLU A 165 1.54 -12.77 4.50
C GLU A 165 0.18 -12.82 3.79
N LYS A 166 -0.12 -13.99 3.23
CA LYS A 166 -1.41 -14.32 2.62
C LYS A 166 -2.54 -14.07 3.64
N THR A 167 -3.21 -12.92 3.53
CA THR A 167 -4.56 -12.63 4.05
C THR A 167 -4.73 -12.47 5.58
N GLY A 168 -4.00 -11.54 6.20
CA GLY A 168 -4.26 -11.10 7.57
C GLY A 168 -4.94 -9.72 7.66
N PRO A 169 -5.67 -9.37 8.74
CA PRO A 169 -6.25 -8.04 8.96
C PRO A 169 -5.18 -6.91 9.01
N VAL A 170 -3.92 -7.27 9.23
CA VAL A 170 -2.78 -6.34 9.19
C VAL A 170 -2.51 -5.87 7.75
N SER A 171 -2.69 -6.72 6.74
CA SER A 171 -2.47 -6.32 5.34
C SER A 171 -3.52 -5.32 4.86
N GLU A 172 -4.77 -5.45 5.30
CA GLU A 172 -5.84 -4.48 5.01
C GLU A 172 -5.56 -3.11 5.67
N TRP A 173 -5.10 -3.10 6.93
CA TRP A 173 -4.73 -1.86 7.60
C TRP A 173 -3.50 -1.18 6.97
N ILE A 174 -2.48 -1.96 6.58
CA ILE A 174 -1.30 -1.44 5.87
C ILE A 174 -1.69 -0.90 4.49
N ALA A 175 -2.60 -1.56 3.77
CA ALA A 175 -3.15 -1.05 2.50
C ALA A 175 -3.86 0.30 2.70
N GLN A 176 -4.67 0.43 3.75
CA GLN A 176 -5.34 1.70 4.07
C GLN A 176 -4.36 2.83 4.42
N LEU A 177 -3.33 2.55 5.22
CA LEU A 177 -2.30 3.53 5.54
C LEU A 177 -1.50 3.94 4.31
N ARG A 178 -1.18 2.98 3.43
CA ARG A 178 -0.49 3.24 2.17
C ARG A 178 -1.30 4.21 1.32
N VAL A 179 -2.58 3.91 1.09
CA VAL A 179 -3.47 4.81 0.33
C VAL A 179 -3.53 6.21 0.94
N ARG A 180 -3.64 6.34 2.27
CA ARG A 180 -3.65 7.66 2.92
C ARG A 180 -2.35 8.43 2.77
N ALA A 181 -1.21 7.75 2.83
CA ALA A 181 0.09 8.39 2.67
C ALA A 181 0.32 8.87 1.23
N THR A 182 -0.10 8.07 0.23
CA THR A 182 0.20 8.36 -1.17
C THR A 182 -0.85 9.24 -1.88
N LEU A 183 -2.13 9.20 -1.48
CA LEU A 183 -3.21 10.01 -2.09
C LEU A 183 -3.32 11.43 -1.49
N THR A 184 -2.25 11.95 -0.92
CA THR A 184 -2.21 13.39 -0.61
C THR A 184 -2.03 14.16 -1.93
N PRO A 185 -2.81 15.22 -2.20
CA PRO A 185 -2.72 15.98 -3.46
C PRO A 185 -1.32 16.52 -3.77
N GLU A 186 -0.49 16.69 -2.74
CA GLU A 186 0.87 17.23 -2.82
C GLU A 186 1.94 16.15 -3.06
N SER A 187 1.59 14.87 -3.02
CA SER A 187 2.56 13.78 -3.19
C SER A 187 3.04 13.75 -4.64
N LYS A 188 4.36 13.77 -4.88
CA LYS A 188 4.92 13.60 -6.23
C LYS A 188 4.87 12.14 -6.73
N ASN A 189 4.37 11.22 -5.91
CA ASN A 189 4.49 9.78 -6.12
C ASN A 189 3.12 9.10 -6.37
N TRP A 190 2.19 9.81 -7.00
CA TRP A 190 0.89 9.25 -7.39
C TRP A 190 1.06 8.00 -8.27
N THR A 191 2.06 7.96 -9.16
CA THR A 191 2.39 6.78 -9.98
C THR A 191 2.53 5.53 -9.14
N ASP A 192 3.32 5.60 -8.07
CA ASP A 192 3.54 4.46 -7.18
C ASP A 192 2.26 4.14 -6.37
N ALA A 193 1.39 5.12 -6.09
CA ALA A 193 0.13 4.92 -5.39
C ALA A 193 -0.85 4.04 -6.17
N ALA A 194 -1.05 4.34 -7.45
CA ALA A 194 -2.08 3.66 -8.22
C ALA A 194 -1.67 2.26 -8.68
N TYR A 195 -0.37 1.97 -8.82
CA TYR A 195 0.08 0.59 -9.05
C TYR A 195 -0.23 -0.34 -7.88
N LEU A 196 -0.51 0.20 -6.70
CA LEU A 196 -0.62 -0.55 -5.45
C LEU A 196 -2.04 -0.68 -4.90
N LEU A 197 -3.04 -0.11 -5.58
CA LEU A 197 -4.44 -0.32 -5.23
C LEU A 197 -4.88 -1.72 -5.67
N PRO A 198 -5.30 -2.60 -4.74
CA PRO A 198 -5.83 -3.91 -5.11
C PRO A 198 -7.09 -3.74 -5.96
N TYR A 199 -7.18 -4.48 -7.07
CA TYR A 199 -8.31 -4.45 -8.01
C TYR A 199 -9.69 -4.55 -7.32
N GLY A 200 -9.81 -5.32 -6.25
CA GLY A 200 -11.07 -5.51 -5.52
C GLY A 200 -11.53 -4.35 -4.64
N GLU A 201 -10.65 -3.38 -4.32
CA GLU A 201 -10.97 -2.29 -3.38
C GLU A 201 -11.13 -0.92 -4.03
N MET A 202 -10.90 -0.80 -5.34
CA MET A 202 -10.84 0.49 -6.02
C MET A 202 -12.16 1.29 -5.93
N GLY A 203 -13.31 0.60 -5.80
CA GLY A 203 -14.60 1.26 -5.55
C GLY A 203 -14.62 2.16 -4.31
N ARG A 204 -13.87 1.80 -3.26
CA ARG A 204 -13.76 2.60 -2.02
C ARG A 204 -12.94 3.88 -2.22
N PHE A 205 -12.14 3.95 -3.28
CA PHE A 205 -11.20 5.04 -3.58
C PHE A 205 -11.64 5.94 -4.73
N GLN A 206 -12.86 5.75 -5.27
CA GLN A 206 -13.36 6.57 -6.37
C GLN A 206 -13.34 8.06 -6.07
N LYS A 207 -13.65 8.49 -4.84
CA LYS A 207 -13.61 9.92 -4.49
C LYS A 207 -12.21 10.52 -4.65
N GLN A 208 -11.17 9.78 -4.29
CA GLN A 208 -9.79 10.21 -4.42
C GLN A 208 -9.33 10.16 -5.88
N LEU A 209 -9.74 9.14 -6.65
CA LEU A 209 -9.47 9.06 -8.08
C LEU A 209 -10.13 10.23 -8.84
N ILE A 210 -11.38 10.56 -8.51
CA ILE A 210 -12.09 11.73 -9.06
C ILE A 210 -11.33 13.02 -8.75
N ALA A 211 -10.82 13.19 -7.53
CA ALA A 211 -9.97 14.33 -7.18
C ALA A 211 -8.66 14.35 -8.00
N GLY A 212 -8.06 13.17 -8.24
CA GLY A 212 -6.87 13.01 -9.07
C GLY A 212 -7.06 13.44 -10.54
N LEU A 213 -8.26 13.29 -11.11
CA LEU A 213 -8.60 13.78 -12.45
C LEU A 213 -8.52 15.31 -12.60
N SER A 214 -8.49 16.05 -11.48
CA SER A 214 -8.34 17.51 -11.47
C SER A 214 -6.92 17.95 -11.11
N SER A 215 -5.97 17.01 -11.03
CA SER A 215 -4.56 17.32 -10.77
C SER A 215 -3.96 18.13 -11.91
N THR A 216 -3.08 19.09 -11.57
CA THR A 216 -2.30 19.84 -12.56
C THR A 216 -1.18 19.01 -13.19
N ASP A 217 -0.83 17.86 -12.59
CA ASP A 217 0.14 16.93 -13.15
C ASP A 217 -0.58 15.94 -14.10
N PRO A 218 -0.27 15.97 -15.41
CA PRO A 218 -0.97 15.15 -16.40
C PRO A 218 -0.81 13.65 -16.14
N ASN A 219 0.30 13.20 -15.56
CA ASN A 219 0.51 11.78 -15.26
C ASN A 219 -0.44 11.30 -14.16
N VAL A 220 -0.74 12.18 -13.20
CA VAL A 220 -1.66 11.87 -12.10
C VAL A 220 -3.09 11.75 -12.60
N ALA A 221 -3.50 12.68 -13.47
CA ALA A 221 -4.82 12.67 -14.08
C ALA A 221 -5.02 11.44 -14.98
N GLU A 222 -4.04 11.16 -15.86
CA GLU A 222 -4.06 9.99 -16.76
C GLU A 222 -4.13 8.68 -15.99
N MET A 223 -3.31 8.53 -14.95
CA MET A 223 -3.30 7.33 -14.13
C MET A 223 -4.58 7.16 -13.30
N ALA A 224 -5.12 8.26 -12.75
CA ALA A 224 -6.40 8.22 -12.05
C ALA A 224 -7.53 7.79 -12.99
N ALA A 225 -7.48 8.22 -14.26
CA ALA A 225 -8.42 7.81 -15.29
C ALA A 225 -8.29 6.32 -15.63
N GLY A 226 -7.06 5.85 -15.89
CA GLY A 226 -6.78 4.44 -16.17
C GLY A 226 -7.32 3.51 -15.09
N ARG A 227 -7.22 3.90 -13.81
CA ARG A 227 -7.80 3.12 -12.70
C ARG A 227 -9.31 3.22 -12.58
N LEU A 228 -9.91 4.34 -12.98
CA LEU A 228 -11.37 4.46 -12.97
C LEU A 228 -12.02 3.50 -13.97
N ILE A 229 -11.38 3.20 -15.10
CA ILE A 229 -11.83 2.23 -16.11
C ILE A 229 -12.01 0.83 -15.54
N GLU A 230 -11.11 0.44 -14.65
CA GLU A 230 -11.11 -0.88 -14.03
C GLU A 230 -12.22 -1.04 -12.96
N THR A 231 -13.03 0.01 -12.72
CA THR A 231 -14.08 0.01 -11.70
C THR A 231 -15.47 0.32 -12.26
N PRO A 232 -16.55 -0.18 -11.64
CA PRO A 232 -17.89 0.30 -11.94
C PRO A 232 -18.01 1.80 -11.65
N LEU A 233 -18.07 2.62 -12.69
CA LEU A 233 -18.06 4.08 -12.57
C LEU A 233 -19.30 4.61 -11.86
N SER A 234 -19.10 5.41 -10.81
CA SER A 234 -20.17 6.23 -10.21
C SER A 234 -20.55 7.39 -11.14
N ASN A 235 -21.75 7.95 -10.94
CA ASN A 235 -22.21 9.10 -11.71
C ASN A 235 -21.28 10.31 -11.56
N ASP A 236 -20.70 10.52 -10.37
CA ASP A 236 -19.73 11.59 -10.12
C ASP A 236 -18.44 11.38 -10.92
N ALA A 237 -17.96 10.13 -11.02
CA ALA A 237 -16.80 9.78 -11.84
C ALA A 237 -17.06 10.02 -13.32
N ARG A 238 -18.23 9.60 -13.83
CA ARG A 238 -18.65 9.88 -15.21
C ARG A 238 -18.69 11.38 -15.49
N ALA A 239 -19.29 12.16 -14.61
CA ALA A 239 -19.37 13.62 -14.74
C ALA A 239 -17.99 14.28 -14.77
N ALA A 240 -17.07 13.83 -13.90
CA ALA A 240 -15.69 14.33 -13.88
C ALA A 240 -14.92 14.01 -15.17
N LEU A 241 -15.10 12.80 -15.71
CA LEU A 241 -14.50 12.39 -16.99
C LEU A 241 -15.06 13.21 -18.16
N VAL A 242 -16.37 13.46 -18.20
CA VAL A 242 -16.99 14.33 -19.22
C VAL A 242 -16.45 15.77 -19.11
N GLN A 243 -16.27 16.27 -17.89
CA GLN A 243 -15.67 17.59 -17.69
C GLN A 243 -14.22 17.65 -18.19
N ALA A 244 -13.43 16.61 -17.95
CA ALA A 244 -12.07 16.49 -18.46
C ALA A 244 -12.04 16.39 -20.00
N ALA A 245 -12.99 15.66 -20.61
CA ALA A 245 -13.16 15.62 -22.07
C ALA A 245 -13.44 17.03 -22.60
N THR A 246 -14.29 17.81 -21.94
CA THR A 246 -14.62 19.19 -22.33
C THR A 246 -13.40 20.12 -22.30
N ARG A 247 -12.42 19.83 -21.43
CA ARG A 247 -11.14 20.55 -21.39
C ARG A 247 -10.15 20.13 -22.50
N GLY A 248 -10.49 19.13 -23.30
CA GLY A 248 -9.62 18.61 -24.36
C GLY A 248 -8.45 17.78 -23.83
N GLU A 249 -8.56 17.21 -22.63
CA GLU A 249 -7.48 16.42 -22.05
C GLU A 249 -7.29 15.12 -22.84
N LYS A 250 -6.07 14.93 -23.37
CA LYS A 250 -5.72 13.83 -24.28
C LYS A 250 -6.09 12.46 -23.71
N TRP A 251 -5.74 12.19 -22.45
CA TRP A 251 -5.97 10.88 -21.82
C TRP A 251 -7.47 10.53 -21.76
N VAL A 252 -8.38 11.50 -21.69
CA VAL A 252 -9.82 11.22 -21.67
C VAL A 252 -10.29 10.66 -23.00
N ILE A 253 -9.69 11.13 -24.10
CA ILE A 253 -10.04 10.72 -25.45
C ILE A 253 -9.71 9.25 -25.67
N GLU A 254 -8.58 8.79 -25.11
CA GLU A 254 -8.14 7.40 -25.15
C GLU A 254 -9.04 6.50 -24.30
N VAL A 255 -9.47 6.98 -23.15
CA VAL A 255 -10.22 6.21 -22.16
C VAL A 255 -11.72 6.13 -22.45
N ALA A 256 -12.33 7.20 -23.00
CA ALA A 256 -13.78 7.30 -23.14
C ALA A 256 -14.44 6.10 -23.85
N PRO A 257 -13.88 5.53 -24.93
CA PRO A 257 -14.47 4.36 -25.59
C PRO A 257 -14.44 3.10 -24.74
N GLU A 258 -13.36 2.86 -23.98
CA GLU A 258 -13.20 1.65 -23.17
C GLU A 258 -14.28 1.53 -22.08
N ILE A 259 -14.74 2.67 -21.56
CA ILE A 259 -15.80 2.74 -20.55
C ILE A 259 -17.19 3.06 -21.11
N ASN A 260 -17.33 3.11 -22.44
CA ASN A 260 -18.56 3.49 -23.13
C ASN A 260 -19.16 4.81 -22.60
N LEU A 261 -18.34 5.86 -22.49
CA LEU A 261 -18.73 7.18 -21.98
C LEU A 261 -19.46 8.00 -23.06
N VAL A 262 -20.67 7.58 -23.43
CA VAL A 262 -21.50 8.21 -24.48
C VAL A 262 -21.75 9.70 -24.20
N GLU A 263 -21.81 10.08 -22.92
CA GLU A 263 -22.02 11.45 -22.46
C GLU A 263 -20.87 12.40 -22.87
N ALA A 264 -19.68 11.87 -23.17
CA ALA A 264 -18.53 12.67 -23.63
C ALA A 264 -18.58 13.01 -25.13
N ALA A 265 -19.48 12.41 -25.91
CA ALA A 265 -19.53 12.59 -27.37
C ALA A 265 -19.63 14.06 -27.83
N PRO A 266 -20.48 14.94 -27.24
CA PRO A 266 -20.53 16.35 -27.66
C PRO A 266 -19.19 17.08 -27.47
N ALA A 267 -18.46 16.78 -26.39
CA ALA A 267 -17.14 17.36 -26.13
C ALA A 267 -16.12 16.87 -27.17
N LEU A 268 -16.13 15.57 -27.50
CA LEU A 268 -15.26 15.02 -28.54
C LEU A 268 -15.57 15.63 -29.92
N GLU A 269 -16.85 15.84 -30.27
CA GLU A 269 -17.23 16.51 -31.52
C GLU A 269 -16.66 17.93 -31.61
N GLN A 270 -16.70 18.66 -30.48
CA GLN A 270 -16.10 19.99 -30.39
C GLN A 270 -14.57 19.93 -30.56
N ILE A 271 -13.89 18.95 -29.96
CA ILE A 271 -12.44 18.76 -30.10
C ILE A 271 -12.08 18.49 -31.57
N VAL A 272 -12.81 17.61 -32.25
CA VAL A 272 -12.57 17.31 -33.68
C VAL A 272 -12.65 18.58 -34.53
N ARG A 273 -13.59 19.48 -34.25
CA ARG A 273 -13.77 20.73 -35.01
C ARG A 273 -12.78 21.83 -34.65
N SER A 274 -12.39 21.93 -33.38
CA SER A 274 -11.64 23.09 -32.86
C SER A 274 -10.16 22.84 -32.62
N SER A 275 -9.72 21.58 -32.49
CA SER A 275 -8.32 21.28 -32.19
C SER A 275 -7.42 21.56 -33.40
N GLU A 276 -6.33 22.28 -33.17
CA GLU A 276 -5.29 22.52 -34.18
C GLU A 276 -4.42 21.27 -34.37
N SER A 277 -4.32 20.39 -33.37
CA SER A 277 -3.51 19.18 -33.43
C SER A 277 -4.24 18.08 -34.20
N VAL A 278 -3.71 17.75 -35.38
CA VAL A 278 -4.19 16.65 -36.24
C VAL A 278 -4.34 15.36 -35.43
N TYR A 279 -3.33 15.02 -34.63
CA TYR A 279 -3.33 13.82 -33.79
C TYR A 279 -4.50 13.78 -32.80
N VAL A 280 -4.76 14.88 -32.09
CA VAL A 280 -5.86 14.96 -31.12
C VAL A 280 -7.22 14.87 -31.84
N ARG A 281 -7.36 15.51 -33.01
CA ARG A 281 -8.57 15.37 -33.84
C ARG A 281 -8.80 13.93 -34.26
N THR A 282 -7.77 13.24 -34.75
CA THR A 282 -7.87 11.85 -35.20
C THR A 282 -8.23 10.91 -34.05
N MET A 283 -7.62 11.09 -32.87
CA MET A 283 -7.96 10.32 -31.67
C MET A 283 -9.42 10.57 -31.23
N ALA A 284 -9.85 11.83 -31.19
CA ALA A 284 -11.22 12.18 -30.80
C ALA A 284 -12.26 11.63 -31.78
N LEU A 285 -11.94 11.64 -33.07
CA LEU A 285 -12.78 11.07 -34.11
C LEU A 285 -12.88 9.55 -33.99
N GLY A 286 -11.75 8.86 -33.75
CA GLY A 286 -11.75 7.42 -33.48
C GLY A 286 -12.60 7.05 -32.26
N ALA A 287 -12.47 7.81 -31.18
CA ALA A 287 -13.28 7.63 -29.98
C ALA A 287 -14.79 7.85 -30.24
N LEU A 288 -15.15 8.87 -31.02
CA LEU A 288 -16.54 9.13 -31.41
C LEU A 288 -17.17 7.99 -32.19
N VAL A 289 -16.44 7.41 -33.14
CA VAL A 289 -16.91 6.28 -33.95
C VAL A 289 -17.22 5.06 -33.08
N GLN A 290 -16.45 4.84 -32.01
CA GLN A 290 -16.69 3.74 -31.08
C GLN A 290 -17.88 4.02 -30.14
N LEU A 291 -18.06 5.27 -29.72
CA LEU A 291 -19.13 5.67 -28.78
C LEU A 291 -20.50 5.86 -29.44
N ARG A 292 -20.55 6.15 -30.74
CA ARG A 292 -21.80 6.36 -31.47
C ARG A 292 -21.77 5.60 -32.79
N PRO A 293 -22.86 4.90 -33.17
CA PRO A 293 -23.00 4.42 -34.55
C PRO A 293 -22.87 5.61 -35.50
N ALA A 294 -21.90 5.53 -36.42
CA ALA A 294 -21.46 6.67 -37.22
C ALA A 294 -22.64 7.30 -37.99
N PRO A 295 -22.96 8.59 -37.78
CA PRO A 295 -23.88 9.28 -38.67
C PRO A 295 -23.21 9.38 -40.05
N ALA A 296 -23.99 9.28 -41.13
CA ALA A 296 -23.50 9.12 -42.50
C ALA A 296 -22.44 10.14 -42.97
N GLY A 297 -22.33 11.32 -42.35
CA GLY A 297 -21.30 12.33 -42.67
C GLY A 297 -19.97 12.21 -41.92
N LEU A 298 -19.86 11.32 -40.91
CA LEU A 298 -18.64 11.22 -40.09
C LEU A 298 -17.53 10.42 -40.79
N ALA A 299 -17.92 9.48 -41.67
CA ALA A 299 -17.00 8.76 -42.54
C ALA A 299 -16.29 9.70 -43.54
N GLU A 300 -17.00 10.67 -44.10
CA GLU A 300 -16.42 11.67 -45.00
C GLU A 300 -15.42 12.57 -44.26
N ALA A 301 -15.73 12.99 -43.03
CA ALA A 301 -14.81 13.76 -42.20
C ALA A 301 -13.55 12.95 -41.84
N PHE A 302 -13.69 11.65 -41.59
CA PHE A 302 -12.56 10.73 -41.35
C PHE A 302 -11.65 10.62 -42.57
N LEU A 303 -12.24 10.39 -43.75
CA LEU A 303 -11.51 10.31 -45.01
C LEU A 303 -10.81 11.65 -45.35
N ALA A 304 -11.46 12.78 -45.09
CA ALA A 304 -10.86 14.10 -45.29
C ALA A 304 -9.65 14.33 -44.37
N ALA A 305 -9.75 13.98 -43.08
CA ALA A 305 -8.63 14.09 -42.14
C ALA A 305 -7.46 13.15 -42.48
N PHE A 306 -7.77 11.96 -43.00
CA PHE A 306 -6.77 10.97 -43.42
C PHE A 306 -6.01 11.37 -44.69
N ASN A 307 -6.64 12.16 -45.56
CA ASN A 307 -6.07 12.64 -46.81
C ASN A 307 -5.19 13.88 -46.66
N ASP A 308 -5.11 14.47 -45.46
CA ASP A 308 -4.20 15.58 -45.17
C ASP A 308 -2.72 15.11 -45.23
N PRO A 309 -1.88 15.70 -46.10
CA PRO A 309 -0.48 15.30 -46.30
C PRO A 309 0.39 15.38 -45.04
N GLU A 310 0.10 16.30 -44.11
CA GLU A 310 0.87 16.42 -42.85
C GLU A 310 0.64 15.21 -41.93
N SER A 311 -0.57 14.67 -41.89
CA SER A 311 -0.95 13.46 -41.12
C SER A 311 -0.13 12.25 -41.57
N ARG A 312 0.03 12.10 -42.90
CA ARG A 312 0.72 10.97 -43.52
C ARG A 312 2.23 11.00 -43.25
N MET A 313 2.84 12.18 -43.14
CA MET A 313 4.28 12.31 -42.96
C MET A 313 4.75 12.10 -41.51
N ARG A 314 3.93 12.40 -40.49
CA ARG A 314 4.34 12.27 -39.07
C ARG A 314 4.00 10.94 -38.41
N HIS A 315 3.03 10.18 -38.92
CA HIS A 315 2.52 8.96 -38.28
C HIS A 315 2.72 7.68 -39.11
N GLY A 316 3.78 7.61 -39.91
CA GLY A 316 4.08 6.58 -40.92
C GLY A 316 4.19 5.11 -40.45
N GLY A 317 3.22 4.59 -39.71
CA GLY A 317 3.17 3.19 -39.29
C GLY A 317 2.02 2.80 -38.34
N ALA A 318 1.30 3.73 -37.72
CA ALA A 318 0.22 3.38 -36.78
C ALA A 318 -1.16 3.48 -37.44
N VAL A 319 -1.38 2.71 -38.52
CA VAL A 319 -2.75 2.45 -39.01
C VAL A 319 -3.27 1.25 -38.23
N MET A 320 -3.85 1.52 -37.05
CA MET A 320 -4.68 0.52 -36.38
C MET A 320 -5.99 0.47 -37.18
N ILE A 321 -6.11 -0.55 -38.01
CA ILE A 321 -7.31 -0.79 -38.80
C ILE A 321 -8.39 -1.15 -37.79
N LEU A 322 -9.31 -0.21 -37.55
CA LEU A 322 -10.58 -0.51 -36.93
C LEU A 322 -11.19 -1.64 -37.77
N GLN A 323 -11.16 -2.87 -37.27
CA GLN A 323 -11.98 -3.93 -37.82
C GLN A 323 -13.40 -3.61 -37.38
N PRO A 324 -14.31 -3.21 -38.29
CA PRO A 324 -15.71 -3.18 -37.92
C PRO A 324 -16.13 -4.62 -37.68
N GLU A 325 -16.35 -5.01 -36.43
CA GLU A 325 -17.22 -6.15 -36.13
C GLU A 325 -18.63 -5.74 -36.56
N CYS A 326 -18.92 -5.94 -37.85
CA CYS A 326 -20.26 -5.80 -38.42
C CYS A 326 -21.15 -6.93 -37.89
N ALA A 327 -21.62 -6.81 -36.65
CA ALA A 327 -22.68 -7.61 -36.09
C ALA A 327 -23.91 -6.71 -35.86
N VAL A 328 -24.56 -6.31 -36.95
CA VAL A 328 -25.90 -5.71 -36.91
C VAL A 328 -26.71 -6.25 -38.09
N ASP A 329 -27.84 -6.89 -37.79
CA ASP A 329 -28.84 -7.40 -38.73
C ASP A 329 -29.53 -6.27 -39.50
N THR A 330 -28.84 -5.63 -40.43
CA THR A 330 -29.45 -4.75 -41.44
C THR A 330 -28.80 -4.98 -42.82
N GLU A 331 -29.61 -4.97 -43.87
CA GLU A 331 -29.31 -5.48 -45.23
C GLU A 331 -28.28 -4.70 -46.06
N SER A 332 -27.36 -3.91 -45.47
CA SER A 332 -26.32 -3.23 -46.27
C SER A 332 -24.94 -3.01 -45.63
N PRO A 333 -24.28 -4.01 -45.02
CA PRO A 333 -22.89 -3.84 -44.56
C PRO A 333 -21.89 -3.78 -45.72
N ALA A 334 -22.22 -4.40 -46.86
CA ALA A 334 -21.32 -4.53 -48.01
C ALA A 334 -21.08 -3.20 -48.75
N ALA A 335 -22.07 -2.31 -48.80
CA ALA A 335 -21.96 -1.04 -49.54
C ALA A 335 -21.03 -0.03 -48.82
N LEU A 336 -21.10 0.03 -47.49
CA LEU A 336 -20.23 0.87 -46.66
C LEU A 336 -18.78 0.37 -46.65
N CYS A 337 -18.58 -0.94 -46.56
CA CYS A 337 -17.25 -1.54 -46.61
C CYS A 337 -16.62 -1.37 -48.01
N GLY A 338 -17.41 -1.50 -49.08
CA GLY A 338 -16.98 -1.27 -50.46
C GLY A 338 -16.55 0.17 -50.74
N SER A 339 -17.36 1.15 -50.33
CA SER A 339 -17.05 2.57 -50.52
C SER A 339 -15.84 3.04 -49.69
N PHE A 340 -15.66 2.52 -48.47
CA PHE A 340 -14.46 2.78 -47.67
C PHE A 340 -13.18 2.19 -48.29
N CYS A 341 -13.24 0.94 -48.75
CA CYS A 341 -12.11 0.28 -49.42
C CYS A 341 -11.76 0.94 -50.76
N GLN A 342 -12.77 1.36 -51.53
CA GLN A 342 -12.56 2.05 -52.80
C GLN A 342 -11.89 3.41 -52.59
N GLY A 343 -12.34 4.20 -51.61
CA GLY A 343 -11.72 5.48 -51.26
C GLY A 343 -10.26 5.33 -50.79
N LEU A 344 -9.94 4.27 -50.05
CA LEU A 344 -8.55 3.94 -49.67
C LEU A 344 -7.68 3.58 -50.87
N SER A 345 -8.21 2.81 -51.83
CA SER A 345 -7.49 2.39 -53.03
C SER A 345 -7.17 3.57 -53.98
N GLU A 346 -8.10 4.50 -54.13
CA GLU A 346 -7.93 5.70 -54.95
C GLU A 346 -6.97 6.71 -54.31
N ALA A 347 -6.92 6.78 -52.97
CA ALA A 347 -6.08 7.70 -52.22
C ALA A 347 -4.59 7.27 -52.09
N THR A 348 -4.27 6.00 -52.39
CA THR A 348 -2.91 5.44 -52.24
C THR A 348 -2.43 4.59 -53.44
N PRO A 349 -2.21 5.18 -54.63
CA PRO A 349 -1.84 4.44 -55.85
C PRO A 349 -0.42 3.79 -55.83
N ARG A 350 0.33 3.85 -54.73
CA ARG A 350 1.70 3.31 -54.60
C ARG A 350 1.92 2.30 -53.47
N ALA A 351 0.89 1.83 -52.78
CA ALA A 351 1.03 0.80 -51.75
C ALA A 351 0.85 -0.62 -52.31
N SER A 352 1.73 -1.06 -53.22
CA SER A 352 1.69 -2.43 -53.78
C SER A 352 2.35 -3.49 -52.88
N SER A 353 2.56 -3.21 -51.59
CA SER A 353 3.10 -4.18 -50.64
C SER A 353 2.68 -3.88 -49.20
N ILE A 354 1.42 -4.15 -48.88
CA ILE A 354 0.97 -4.32 -47.50
C ILE A 354 0.66 -5.79 -47.33
N SER A 355 1.62 -6.55 -46.80
CA SER A 355 1.42 -7.94 -46.41
C SER A 355 0.69 -8.00 -45.08
N TRP A 356 -0.51 -8.57 -45.09
CA TRP A 356 -1.28 -8.82 -43.88
C TRP A 356 -0.76 -10.09 -43.19
N ALA A 357 -0.05 -9.95 -42.08
CA ALA A 357 0.30 -11.07 -41.22
C ALA A 357 -0.93 -11.45 -40.39
N ARG A 358 -1.61 -12.56 -40.74
CA ARG A 358 -2.55 -13.23 -39.82
C ARG A 358 -1.78 -14.21 -38.95
N GLY A 359 -1.79 -13.97 -37.64
CA GLY A 359 -1.63 -15.03 -36.66
C GLY A 359 -2.95 -15.77 -36.50
N ASN A 360 -3.03 -16.99 -37.01
CA ASN A 360 -3.65 -18.13 -36.35
C ASN A 360 -3.50 -19.37 -37.24
N GLU A 361 -2.83 -20.38 -36.70
CA GLU A 361 -2.67 -21.70 -37.28
C GLU A 361 -4.04 -22.38 -37.44
N GLY A 362 -4.30 -22.93 -38.63
CA GLY A 362 -5.24 -24.05 -38.75
C GLY A 362 -6.62 -23.81 -39.40
N GLN A 363 -6.81 -22.82 -40.28
CA GLN A 363 -7.98 -22.81 -41.18
C GLN A 363 -7.58 -22.55 -42.64
N THR A 364 -8.05 -23.43 -43.52
CA THR A 364 -7.88 -23.37 -44.98
C THR A 364 -8.47 -22.08 -45.56
N PRO A 365 -7.88 -21.52 -46.64
CA PRO A 365 -8.36 -20.28 -47.22
C PRO A 365 -9.63 -20.53 -48.03
N ALA A 366 -10.75 -19.95 -47.60
CA ALA A 366 -11.78 -19.52 -48.54
C ALA A 366 -11.29 -18.19 -49.15
N SER A 367 -11.00 -18.21 -50.46
CA SER A 367 -10.81 -16.99 -51.26
C SER A 367 -12.00 -16.05 -51.10
N PRO A 368 -11.74 -14.73 -51.09
CA PRO A 368 -12.63 -13.87 -51.84
C PRO A 368 -11.88 -12.84 -52.70
N CYS A 369 -12.58 -12.40 -53.75
CA CYS A 369 -12.33 -11.24 -54.60
C CYS A 369 -11.44 -11.46 -55.84
N LEU A 370 -12.00 -12.21 -56.80
CA LEU A 370 -11.86 -11.92 -58.24
C LEU A 370 -13.25 -12.07 -58.85
N GLY A 371 -13.91 -10.96 -59.18
CA GLY A 371 -15.22 -10.98 -59.82
C GLY A 371 -15.97 -9.65 -59.72
N LEU A 372 -15.80 -8.84 -60.78
CA LEU A 372 -16.45 -7.58 -61.16
C LEU A 372 -16.01 -6.31 -60.42
#